data_AF-A0A9D3B498-F1
#
_entry.id   AF-A0A9D3B498-F1
#
_cell.length_a   1.000
_cell.length_b   1.000
_cell.length_c   1.000
_cell.angle_alpha   90.00
_cell.angle_beta   90.00
_cell.angle_gamma   90.00
#
_symmetry.space_group_name_H-M   'P 1'
#
loop_
_entity.id
_entity.type
_entity.pdbx_description
1 polymer ?
#
loop_
_entity_poly.entity_id
_entity_poly.type
_entity_poly.pdbx_seq_one_letter_code
_entity_poly.pdbx_strand_id
1 'polypeptide(L)'
;MSTLLEKQLKVNRIVTTSTDQARAIEDPSRAKIIENLYHKSMSAEQIANQLKKSGYKKALTTIRHHLEILKEAGLIEIVKIEETRGA
;
A
#
# COMPACT_ATOMS: atom_id res chain seq x y z
N MET A 1 -40.71 -25.92 -3.93
CA MET A 1 -40.31 -24.51 -3.88
C MET A 1 -38.86 -24.48 -3.43
N SER A 2 -37.94 -23.99 -4.26
CA SER A 2 -36.52 -23.87 -3.94
C SER A 2 -36.28 -22.57 -3.17
N THR A 3 -35.87 -22.67 -1.92
CA THR A 3 -35.41 -21.51 -1.13
C THR A 3 -34.04 -21.08 -1.66
N LEU A 4 -34.03 -20.00 -2.44
CA LEU A 4 -32.82 -19.23 -2.71
C LEU A 4 -32.39 -18.60 -1.38
N LEU A 5 -31.18 -18.90 -0.94
CA LEU A 5 -30.58 -18.30 0.24
C LEU A 5 -30.47 -16.77 0.02
N GLU A 6 -31.44 -16.01 0.51
CA GLU A 6 -31.36 -14.55 0.60
C GLU A 6 -30.36 -14.19 1.69
N LYS A 7 -29.07 -14.24 1.35
CA LYS A 7 -28.03 -13.72 2.23
C LYS A 7 -28.18 -12.20 2.27
N GLN A 8 -28.81 -11.68 3.32
CA GLN A 8 -28.88 -10.24 3.57
C GLN A 8 -27.45 -9.66 3.63
N LEU A 9 -27.08 -8.91 2.59
CA LEU A 9 -25.79 -8.24 2.49
C LEU A 9 -25.78 -7.06 3.47
N LYS A 10 -25.18 -7.25 4.65
CA LYS A 10 -24.97 -6.16 5.62
C LYS A 10 -23.65 -5.46 5.31
N VAL A 11 -23.73 -4.24 4.76
CA VAL A 11 -22.56 -3.37 4.59
C VAL A 11 -22.26 -2.70 5.93
N ASN A 12 -21.11 -3.01 6.53
CA ASN A 12 -20.76 -2.57 7.89
C ASN A 12 -19.86 -1.32 7.94
N ARG A 13 -19.14 -1.02 6.85
CA ARG A 13 -18.20 0.11 6.79
C ARG A 13 -18.07 0.62 5.36
N ILE A 14 -18.23 1.92 5.19
CA ILE A 14 -18.00 2.65 3.95
C ILE A 14 -16.86 3.62 4.22
N VAL A 15 -15.85 3.64 3.34
CA VAL A 15 -14.73 4.59 3.41
C VAL A 15 -14.79 5.45 2.15
N THR A 16 -14.92 6.76 2.32
CA THR A 16 -14.89 7.72 1.22
C THR A 16 -13.45 8.13 0.95
N THR A 17 -13.01 8.00 -0.30
CA THR A 17 -11.66 8.35 -0.75
C THR A 17 -11.76 8.97 -2.14
N SER A 18 -10.77 9.76 -2.56
CA SER A 18 -10.75 10.31 -3.91
C SER A 18 -10.51 9.19 -4.94
N THR A 19 -10.91 9.43 -6.19
CA THR A 19 -10.62 8.48 -7.29
C THR A 19 -9.13 8.24 -7.45
N ASP A 20 -8.31 9.25 -7.20
CA ASP A 20 -6.85 9.18 -7.32
C ASP A 20 -6.25 8.34 -6.21
N GLN A 21 -6.73 8.51 -4.98
CA GLN A 21 -6.35 7.66 -3.85
C GLN A 21 -6.81 6.21 -4.06
N ALA A 22 -8.03 5.99 -4.55
CA ALA A 22 -8.53 4.65 -4.88
C ALA A 22 -7.65 3.96 -5.94
N ARG A 23 -7.29 4.67 -7.01
CA ARG A 23 -6.37 4.18 -8.04
C ARG A 23 -4.96 3.94 -7.50
N ALA A 24 -4.54 4.73 -6.53
CA ALA A 24 -3.25 4.58 -5.86
C ALA A 24 -3.17 3.30 -5.01
N ILE A 25 -4.27 2.89 -4.35
CA ILE A 25 -4.31 1.69 -3.51
C ILE A 25 -4.70 0.40 -4.24
N GLU A 26 -5.15 0.49 -5.49
CA GLU A 26 -5.62 -0.67 -6.29
C GLU A 26 -4.55 -1.76 -6.47
N ASP A 27 -3.25 -1.41 -6.51
CA ASP A 27 -2.20 -2.41 -6.60
C ASP A 27 -2.01 -3.11 -5.23
N PRO A 28 -2.02 -4.45 -5.18
CA PRO A 28 -1.85 -5.19 -3.92
C PRO A 28 -0.53 -4.88 -3.18
N SER A 29 0.55 -4.59 -3.91
CA SER A 29 1.83 -4.20 -3.32
C SER A 29 1.71 -2.81 -2.67
N ARG A 30 1.05 -1.85 -3.33
CA ARG A 30 0.80 -0.50 -2.76
C ARG A 30 -0.08 -0.57 -1.52
N ALA A 31 -1.16 -1.35 -1.55
CA ALA A 31 -1.98 -1.59 -0.37
C ALA A 31 -1.15 -2.17 0.80
N LYS A 32 -0.29 -3.16 0.50
CA LYS A 32 0.57 -3.77 1.53
C LYS A 32 1.65 -2.81 2.06
N ILE A 33 2.17 -1.93 1.22
CA ILE A 33 3.10 -0.87 1.65
C ILE A 33 2.42 0.05 2.68
N ILE A 34 1.20 0.51 2.41
CA ILE A 34 0.44 1.36 3.33
C ILE A 34 0.19 0.64 4.65
N GLU A 35 -0.22 -0.64 4.60
CA GLU A 35 -0.43 -1.45 5.80
C GLU A 35 0.85 -1.54 6.66
N ASN A 36 2.00 -1.79 6.05
CA ASN A 36 3.27 -1.85 6.77
C ASN A 36 3.66 -0.49 7.37
N LEU A 37 3.48 0.59 6.60
CA LEU A 37 3.80 1.96 7.02
C LEU A 37 2.88 2.47 8.13
N TYR A 38 1.63 2.01 8.17
CA TYR A 38 0.69 2.31 9.25
C TYR A 38 1.20 1.84 10.62
N HIS A 39 1.93 0.72 10.65
CA HIS A 39 2.49 0.20 11.89
C HIS A 39 3.84 0.82 12.26
N LYS A 40 4.69 1.14 11.28
CA LYS A 40 6.03 1.68 11.51
C LYS A 40 6.59 2.36 10.26
N SER A 41 7.29 3.48 10.45
CA SER A 41 8.09 4.13 9.41
C SER A 41 9.28 3.26 8.97
N MET A 42 9.48 3.11 7.67
CA MET A 42 10.51 2.25 7.09
C MET A 42 11.18 2.89 5.87
N SER A 43 12.42 2.51 5.61
CA SER A 43 13.11 2.86 4.36
C SER A 43 12.61 2.01 3.18
N ALA A 44 12.83 2.46 1.95
CA ALA A 44 12.46 1.73 0.74
C ALA A 44 13.06 0.29 0.70
N GLU A 45 14.26 0.11 1.23
CA GLU A 45 14.91 -1.21 1.31
C GLU A 45 14.23 -2.12 2.34
N GLN A 46 13.87 -1.58 3.49
CA GLN A 46 13.12 -2.30 4.52
C GLN A 46 11.74 -2.74 3.98
N ILE A 47 11.06 -1.84 3.26
CA ILE A 47 9.79 -2.12 2.59
C ILE A 47 9.95 -3.24 1.56
N ALA A 48 10.97 -3.19 0.71
CA ALA A 48 11.24 -4.24 -0.28
C ALA A 48 11.44 -5.61 0.39
N ASN A 49 12.17 -5.64 1.52
CA ASN A 49 12.38 -6.86 2.30
C ASN A 49 11.08 -7.39 2.93
N GLN A 50 10.22 -6.52 3.45
CA GLN A 50 8.92 -6.93 4.00
C GLN A 50 7.97 -7.45 2.91
N LEU A 51 7.88 -6.76 1.78
CA LEU A 51 7.08 -7.20 0.65
C LEU A 51 7.52 -8.56 0.13
N LYS A 52 8.84 -8.81 0.05
CA LYS A 52 9.38 -10.12 -0.31
C LYS A 52 8.92 -11.22 0.65
N LYS A 53 8.86 -10.94 1.96
CA LYS A 53 8.33 -11.89 2.98
C LYS A 53 6.83 -12.14 2.82
N SER A 54 6.07 -11.14 2.36
CA SER A 54 4.63 -11.25 2.07
C SER A 54 4.32 -11.82 0.68
N GLY A 55 5.32 -12.29 -0.08
CA GLY A 55 5.14 -12.90 -1.40
C GLY A 55 5.25 -11.94 -2.60
N TYR A 56 5.41 -10.64 -2.35
CA TYR A 56 5.56 -9.61 -3.39
C TYR A 56 7.03 -9.40 -3.73
N LYS A 57 7.54 -10.10 -4.74
CA LYS A 57 8.90 -9.93 -5.25
C LYS A 57 8.94 -8.78 -6.26
N LYS A 58 9.37 -7.60 -5.81
CA LYS A 58 9.53 -6.40 -6.65
C LYS A 58 10.96 -5.88 -6.52
N ALA A 59 11.49 -5.33 -7.61
CA ALA A 59 12.78 -4.65 -7.58
C ALA A 59 12.69 -3.36 -6.76
N LEU A 60 13.81 -2.91 -6.18
CA LEU A 60 13.85 -1.69 -5.36
C LEU A 60 13.42 -0.44 -6.16
N THR A 61 13.77 -0.36 -7.43
CA THR A 61 13.32 0.71 -8.34
C THR A 61 11.80 0.76 -8.49
N THR A 62 11.15 -0.41 -8.59
CA THR A 62 9.69 -0.52 -8.63
C THR A 62 9.05 -0.12 -7.31
N ILE A 63 9.65 -0.47 -6.17
CA ILE A 63 9.17 -0.03 -4.85
C ILE A 63 9.26 1.49 -4.74
N ARG A 64 10.37 2.10 -5.16
CA ARG A 64 10.51 3.57 -5.19
C ARG A 64 9.43 4.22 -6.06
N HIS A 65 9.14 3.65 -7.22
CA HIS A 65 8.05 4.13 -8.08
C HIS A 65 6.68 4.03 -7.39
N HIS A 66 6.40 2.93 -6.69
CA HIS A 66 5.16 2.81 -5.91
C HIS A 66 5.05 3.85 -4.80
N LEU A 67 6.16 4.16 -4.12
CA LEU A 67 6.19 5.20 -3.09
C LEU A 67 5.90 6.59 -3.65
N GLU A 68 6.43 6.92 -4.84
CA GLU A 68 6.10 8.20 -5.49
C GLU A 68 4.62 8.30 -5.84
N ILE A 69 4.00 7.24 -6.39
CA ILE A 69 2.55 7.26 -6.68
C ILE A 69 1.73 7.47 -5.39
N LEU A 70 2.11 6.80 -4.30
CA LEU A 70 1.42 6.95 -3.01
C LEU A 70 1.59 8.36 -2.43
N LYS A 71 2.76 8.96 -2.60
CA LYS A 71 3.05 10.33 -2.19
C LYS A 71 2.27 11.35 -3.01
N GLU A 72 2.25 11.21 -4.34
CA GLU A 72 1.48 12.07 -5.25
C GLU A 72 -0.03 12.01 -4.95
N ALA A 73 -0.54 10.83 -4.55
CA ALA A 73 -1.92 10.66 -4.11
C ALA A 73 -2.20 11.19 -2.68
N GLY A 74 -1.19 11.72 -1.97
CA GLY A 74 -1.31 12.22 -0.60
C GLY A 74 -1.58 11.13 0.44
N LEU A 75 -1.21 9.87 0.16
CA LEU A 75 -1.42 8.74 1.07
C LEU A 75 -0.24 8.52 2.03
N ILE A 76 0.95 8.98 1.66
CA ILE A 76 2.16 8.90 2.49
C ILE A 76 2.97 10.19 2.35
N GLU A 77 3.81 10.47 3.36
CA GLU A 77 4.76 11.57 3.35
C GLU A 77 6.17 11.06 3.65
N ILE A 78 7.19 11.69 3.07
CA ILE A 78 8.59 11.36 3.33
C ILE A 78 9.02 12.11 4.60
N VAL A 79 9.23 11.37 5.67
CA VAL A 79 9.59 11.93 6.99
C VAL A 79 11.09 12.15 7.20
N LYS A 80 11.95 11.49 6.41
CA LYS A 80 13.40 11.59 6.53
C LYS A 80 14.10 11.20 5.23
N ILE A 81 15.09 11.99 4.84
CA ILE A 81 16.03 11.66 3.76
C ILE A 81 17.40 11.49 4.40
N GLU A 82 17.93 10.28 4.40
CA GLU A 82 19.31 10.00 4.84
C GLU A 82 20.17 9.76 3.60
N GLU A 83 21.13 10.65 3.34
CA GLU A 83 22.16 10.42 2.33
C GLU A 83 23.20 9.45 2.87
N THR A 84 23.23 8.22 2.34
CA THR A 84 24.36 7.33 2.51
C THR A 84 25.40 7.68 1.45
N ARG A 85 26.47 8.37 1.84
CA ARG A 85 27.65 8.51 0.99
C ARG A 85 28.33 7.14 0.91
N GLY A 86 28.45 6.60 -0.30
CA GLY A 86 29.21 5.39 -0.55
C GLY A 86 30.66 5.58 -0.08
N ALA A 87 31.20 4.54 0.57
CA ALA A 87 32.60 4.49 0.98
C ALA A 87 33.55 4.52 -0.22
#